data_AF-A0AAZ3SRD7-F1
#
_entry.id   AF-A0AAZ3SRD7-F1
#
_cell.length_a   1.000
_cell.length_b   1.000
_cell.length_c   1.000
_cell.angle_alpha   90.00
_cell.angle_beta   90.00
_cell.angle_gamma   90.00
#
_symmetry.space_group_name_H-M   'P 1'
#
loop_
_entity.id
_entity.type
_entity.pdbx_description
1 polymer ?
#
loop_
_entity_poly.entity_id
_entity_poly.type
_entity_poly.pdbx_seq_one_letter_code
_entity_poly.pdbx_strand_id
1 'polypeptide(L)'
;MCLRVISKGKLIVSVSFIAEYRGSILTSDQHFVDLHQTALIDRVSQVGPILDRLLKSGVITADGYSDVIAERNNQKKMRALFDGPLKGCGPECKDQFLEILTELEPYLINHLKLE
;
A
#
# COMPACT_ATOMS: atom_id res chain seq x y z
N MET A 1 45.33 12.13 -24.31
CA MET A 1 45.02 12.92 -23.11
C MET A 1 44.11 12.10 -22.22
N CYS A 2 44.54 11.81 -21.00
CA CYS A 2 43.83 11.04 -19.99
C CYS A 2 42.62 11.81 -19.45
N LEU A 3 41.53 11.12 -19.10
CA LEU A 3 40.64 11.38 -17.96
C LEU A 3 39.67 10.19 -17.85
N ARG A 4 39.98 9.20 -17.01
CA ARG A 4 39.67 9.05 -15.57
C ARG A 4 38.42 8.15 -15.39
N VAL A 5 38.68 6.95 -14.91
CA VAL A 5 37.70 5.95 -14.51
C VAL A 5 36.88 6.50 -13.33
N ILE A 6 35.57 6.59 -13.50
CA ILE A 6 34.64 6.65 -12.36
C ILE A 6 34.02 5.25 -12.27
N SER A 7 34.59 4.47 -11.36
CA SER A 7 34.00 3.25 -10.85
C SER A 7 32.66 3.60 -10.20
N LYS A 8 31.59 2.93 -10.61
CA LYS A 8 30.71 2.10 -9.76
C LYS A 8 29.60 1.56 -10.66
N GLY A 9 29.64 0.26 -10.91
CA GLY A 9 28.70 -0.42 -11.77
C GLY A 9 27.26 -0.30 -11.27
N LYS A 10 26.36 -0.02 -12.20
CA LYS A 10 25.00 -0.56 -12.18
C LYS A 10 24.54 -0.65 -13.63
N LEU A 11 24.25 -1.87 -14.04
CA LEU A 11 23.85 -2.28 -15.38
C LEU A 11 22.57 -1.51 -15.78
N ILE A 12 22.67 -0.60 -16.76
CA ILE A 12 21.50 0.07 -17.32
C ILE A 12 21.09 -0.77 -18.53
N VAL A 13 20.15 -1.70 -18.34
CA VAL A 13 19.62 -2.49 -19.44
C VAL A 13 18.76 -1.57 -20.30
N SER A 14 19.24 -1.31 -21.51
CA SER A 14 18.50 -0.61 -22.55
C SER A 14 17.27 -1.42 -22.92
N VAL A 15 16.07 -0.84 -22.76
CA VAL A 15 14.84 -1.41 -23.30
C VAL A 15 14.10 -0.31 -24.05
N SER A 16 14.49 -0.12 -25.30
CA SER A 16 13.62 0.49 -26.30
C SER A 16 12.66 -0.59 -26.77
N PHE A 17 11.37 -0.28 -26.93
CA PHE A 17 10.33 -1.13 -27.57
C PHE A 17 9.41 -1.96 -26.67
N ILE A 18 8.69 -1.35 -25.71
CA ILE A 18 7.28 -1.71 -25.44
C ILE A 18 6.55 -0.49 -24.87
N ALA A 19 5.58 0.04 -25.64
CA ALA A 19 4.58 0.97 -25.14
C ALA A 19 3.64 0.21 -24.20
N GLU A 20 3.26 0.85 -23.09
CA GLU A 20 2.23 0.42 -22.13
C GLU A 20 2.66 -0.61 -21.06
N TYR A 21 3.60 -0.18 -20.21
CA TYR A 21 3.71 -0.65 -18.83
C TYR A 21 3.54 0.55 -17.90
N ARG A 22 2.31 0.82 -17.44
CA ARG A 22 2.04 1.61 -16.22
C ARG A 22 2.31 0.76 -14.98
N GLY A 23 3.52 0.21 -14.90
CA GLY A 23 4.02 -0.54 -13.77
C GLY A 23 5.38 0.05 -13.43
N SER A 24 5.36 0.98 -12.48
CA SER A 24 6.50 1.70 -11.95
C SER A 24 7.72 0.79 -11.80
N ILE A 25 8.88 1.30 -12.21
CA ILE A 25 10.20 0.79 -11.86
C ILE A 25 10.16 0.38 -10.38
N LEU A 26 10.31 -0.92 -10.09
CA LEU A 26 10.34 -1.46 -8.74
C LEU A 26 11.56 -0.88 -8.02
N THR A 27 11.38 0.29 -7.43
CA THR A 27 12.27 0.84 -6.41
C THR A 27 12.13 -0.06 -5.18
N SER A 28 13.25 -0.36 -4.55
CA SER A 28 13.40 -1.26 -3.40
C SER A 28 12.68 -0.80 -2.10
N ASP A 29 11.66 0.06 -2.22
CA ASP A 29 10.96 0.77 -1.15
C ASP A 29 9.43 0.51 -1.20
N GLN A 30 9.00 -0.67 -1.67
CA GLN A 30 7.58 -1.03 -1.59
C GLN A 30 7.20 -1.33 -0.14
N HIS A 31 6.21 -0.60 0.37
CA HIS A 31 5.73 -0.77 1.73
C HIS A 31 5.05 -2.14 1.89
N PHE A 32 5.11 -2.76 3.07
CA PHE A 32 4.44 -4.04 3.37
C PHE A 32 2.95 -4.03 2.93
N VAL A 33 2.30 -2.90 3.19
CA VAL A 33 0.90 -2.65 2.84
C VAL A 33 0.66 -2.67 1.33
N ASP A 34 1.58 -2.15 0.52
CA ASP A 34 1.49 -2.19 -0.95
C ASP A 34 1.78 -3.60 -1.47
N LEU A 35 2.76 -4.28 -0.87
CA LEU A 35 3.16 -5.64 -1.25
C LEU A 35 2.01 -6.63 -1.04
N HIS A 36 1.33 -6.54 0.11
CA HIS A 36 0.23 -7.44 0.47
C HIS A 36 -1.15 -6.83 0.22
N GLN A 37 -1.26 -5.78 -0.60
CA GLN A 37 -2.52 -5.08 -0.87
C GLN A 37 -3.65 -6.04 -1.28
N THR A 38 -3.38 -6.95 -2.21
CA THR A 38 -4.36 -7.94 -2.68
C THR A 38 -4.83 -8.86 -1.56
N ALA A 39 -3.90 -9.36 -0.74
CA ALA A 39 -4.24 -10.26 0.35
C ALA A 39 -5.02 -9.54 1.46
N LEU A 40 -4.69 -8.27 1.73
CA LEU A 40 -5.45 -7.42 2.65
C LEU A 40 -6.86 -7.14 2.12
N ILE A 41 -7.03 -6.86 0.83
CA ILE A 41 -8.36 -6.65 0.23
C ILE A 41 -9.23 -7.91 0.35
N ASP A 42 -8.68 -9.08 0.09
CA ASP A 42 -9.45 -10.33 0.05
C ASP A 42 -9.73 -10.92 1.42
N ARG A 43 -8.79 -10.81 2.36
CA ARG A 43 -8.85 -11.50 3.67
C ARG A 43 -9.38 -10.63 4.80
N VAL A 44 -9.25 -9.31 4.73
CA VAL A 44 -9.76 -8.42 5.79
C VAL A 44 -11.29 -8.42 5.75
N SER A 45 -11.88 -8.88 6.86
CA SER A 45 -13.35 -8.98 6.99
C SER A 45 -13.93 -7.83 7.81
N GLN A 46 -13.16 -7.26 8.73
CA GLN A 46 -13.61 -6.25 9.69
C GLN A 46 -13.20 -4.83 9.27
N VAL A 47 -13.74 -4.34 8.15
CA VAL A 47 -13.36 -3.02 7.60
C VAL A 47 -13.89 -1.85 8.44
N GLY A 48 -15.04 -2.00 9.09
CA GLY A 48 -15.65 -0.95 9.93
C GLY A 48 -14.75 -0.49 11.08
N PRO A 49 -14.31 -1.41 11.97
CA PRO A 49 -13.40 -1.07 13.06
C PRO A 49 -12.06 -0.47 12.59
N ILE A 50 -11.56 -0.90 11.43
CA ILE A 50 -10.34 -0.35 10.82
C ILE A 50 -10.57 1.10 10.41
N LEU A 51 -11.66 1.38 9.70
CA LEU A 51 -12.05 2.74 9.28
C LEU A 51 -12.26 3.68 10.47
N ASP A 52 -12.93 3.22 11.53
CA ASP A 52 -13.18 4.04 12.72
C ASP A 52 -11.86 4.46 13.38
N ARG A 53 -10.89 3.55 13.47
CA ARG A 53 -9.56 3.83 14.01
C ARG A 53 -8.77 4.76 13.11
N LEU A 54 -8.84 4.56 11.80
CA LEU A 54 -8.17 5.44 10.83
C LEU A 54 -8.73 6.87 10.84
N LEU A 55 -10.04 7.02 11.01
CA LEU A 55 -10.67 8.33 11.15
C LEU A 55 -10.25 8.99 12.46
N LYS A 56 -10.20 8.21 13.56
CA LYS A 56 -9.76 8.69 14.86
C LYS A 56 -8.28 9.09 14.90
N SER A 57 -7.41 8.38 14.17
CA SER A 57 -5.98 8.72 14.06
C SER A 57 -5.72 9.87 13.09
N GLY A 58 -6.71 10.31 12.32
CA GLY A 58 -6.59 11.38 11.34
C GLY A 58 -5.91 10.95 10.04
N VAL A 59 -5.78 9.64 9.80
CA VAL A 59 -5.23 9.08 8.56
C VAL A 59 -6.19 9.32 7.39
N ILE A 60 -7.49 9.21 7.64
CA ILE A 60 -8.53 9.43 6.65
C ILE A 60 -9.44 10.59 7.07
N THR A 61 -10.00 11.28 6.08
CA THR A 61 -10.98 12.34 6.30
C THR A 61 -12.39 11.76 6.45
N ALA A 62 -13.33 12.55 6.98
CA ALA A 62 -14.73 12.15 7.09
C ALA A 62 -15.37 11.85 5.72
N ASP A 63 -14.96 12.56 4.67
CA ASP A 63 -15.40 12.29 3.30
C ASP A 63 -14.88 10.92 2.84
N GLY A 64 -13.59 10.65 3.01
CA GLY A 64 -12.99 9.35 2.66
C GLY A 64 -13.58 8.20 3.46
N TYR A 65 -13.93 8.41 4.73
CA TYR A 65 -14.68 7.43 5.52
C TYR A 65 -16.05 7.14 4.91
N SER A 66 -16.79 8.20 4.56
CA SER A 66 -18.15 8.08 4.02
C SER A 66 -18.18 7.39 2.67
N ASP A 67 -17.22 7.69 1.80
CA ASP A 67 -17.07 7.04 0.50
C ASP A 67 -16.79 5.55 0.65
N VAL A 68 -15.91 5.18 1.58
CA VAL A 68 -15.61 3.77 1.82
C VAL A 68 -16.80 3.05 2.45
N ILE A 69 -17.46 3.61 3.46
CA ILE A 69 -18.56 2.92 4.14
C ILE A 69 -19.81 2.76 3.26
N ALA A 70 -19.98 3.63 2.24
CA ALA A 70 -21.06 3.54 1.25
C ALA A 70 -20.98 2.27 0.39
N GLU A 71 -19.80 1.66 0.27
CA GLU A 71 -19.65 0.40 -0.46
C GLU A 71 -20.36 -0.76 0.23
N ARG A 72 -21.00 -1.63 -0.55
CA ARG A 72 -21.78 -2.75 0.01
C ARG A 72 -20.94 -3.90 0.53
N ASN A 73 -19.77 -4.12 -0.06
CA ASN A 73 -18.97 -5.31 0.16
C ASN A 73 -17.63 -4.97 0.82
N ASN A 74 -17.18 -5.76 1.79
CA ASN A 74 -15.93 -5.53 2.52
C ASN A 74 -14.70 -5.48 1.61
N GLN A 75 -14.61 -6.36 0.60
CA GLN A 75 -13.51 -6.30 -0.37
C GLN A 75 -13.54 -4.99 -1.20
N LYS A 76 -14.74 -4.50 -1.56
CA LYS A 76 -14.88 -3.21 -2.25
C LYS A 76 -14.53 -2.04 -1.34
N LYS A 77 -14.92 -2.10 -0.06
CA LYS A 77 -14.53 -1.10 0.95
C LYS A 77 -13.01 -1.01 1.06
N MET A 78 -12.32 -2.15 1.23
CA MET A 78 -10.87 -2.16 1.31
C MET A 78 -10.23 -1.62 0.04
N ARG A 79 -10.74 -2.00 -1.14
CA ARG A 79 -10.26 -1.45 -2.41
C ARG A 79 -10.45 0.06 -2.51
N ALA A 80 -11.62 0.58 -2.14
CA ALA A 80 -11.89 2.02 -2.13
C ALA A 80 -10.98 2.77 -1.13
N LEU A 81 -10.70 2.16 0.04
CA LEU A 81 -9.76 2.70 1.02
C LEU A 81 -8.35 2.83 0.43
N PHE A 82 -7.91 1.81 -0.31
CA PHE A 82 -6.64 1.83 -1.02
C PHE A 82 -6.59 2.82 -2.18
N ASP A 83 -7.66 2.92 -2.97
CA ASP A 83 -7.72 3.77 -4.17
C ASP A 83 -7.99 5.24 -3.85
N GLY A 84 -8.56 5.54 -2.67
CA GLY A 84 -8.84 6.88 -2.20
C GLY A 84 -7.83 7.32 -1.13
N PRO A 85 -8.17 7.24 0.17
CA PRO A 85 -7.36 7.84 1.24
C PRO A 85 -5.91 7.34 1.31
N LEU A 86 -5.67 6.05 1.03
CA LEU A 86 -4.33 5.48 1.16
C LEU A 86 -3.45 5.62 -0.11
N LYS A 87 -4.03 5.96 -1.27
CA LYS A 87 -3.32 5.98 -2.57
C LYS A 87 -2.20 7.00 -2.65
N GLY A 88 -2.43 8.18 -2.07
CA GLY A 88 -1.48 9.30 -2.03
C GLY A 88 -0.80 9.45 -0.67
N CYS A 89 -1.09 8.54 0.27
CA CYS A 89 -0.61 8.64 1.63
C CYS A 89 0.87 8.29 1.71
N GLY A 90 1.64 9.09 2.44
CA GLY A 90 3.06 8.82 2.70
C GLY A 90 3.28 7.54 3.51
N PRO A 91 4.55 7.14 3.71
CA PRO A 91 4.89 5.93 4.47
C PRO A 91 4.30 5.93 5.89
N GLU A 92 4.31 7.06 6.59
CA GLU A 92 3.78 7.19 7.96
C GLU A 92 2.31 6.75 8.10
N CYS A 93 1.51 7.03 7.07
CA CYS A 93 0.11 6.65 7.04
C CYS A 93 -0.08 5.14 6.81
N LYS A 94 0.79 4.55 5.99
CA LYS A 94 0.81 3.09 5.78
C LYS A 94 1.31 2.36 7.01
N ASP A 95 2.23 2.95 7.77
CA ASP A 95 2.68 2.44 9.07
C ASP A 95 1.53 2.45 10.08
N GLN A 96 0.80 3.56 10.22
CA GLN A 96 -0.38 3.62 11.11
C GLN A 96 -1.47 2.64 10.70
N PHE A 97 -1.71 2.48 9.39
CA PHE A 97 -2.64 1.47 8.90
C PHE A 97 -2.19 0.04 9.27
N LEU A 98 -0.90 -0.25 9.15
CA LEU A 98 -0.33 -1.54 9.54
C LEU A 98 -0.41 -1.78 11.05
N GLU A 99 -0.21 -0.75 11.87
CA GLU A 99 -0.38 -0.81 13.33
C GLU A 99 -1.83 -1.16 13.69
N ILE A 100 -2.80 -0.46 13.12
CA ILE A 100 -4.23 -0.74 13.32
C ILE A 100 -4.60 -2.17 12.90
N LEU A 101 -4.09 -2.63 11.76
CA LEU A 101 -4.30 -4.01 11.30
C LEU A 101 -3.66 -5.03 12.26
N THR A 102 -2.48 -4.72 12.81
CA THR A 102 -1.80 -5.59 13.77
C THR A 102 -2.59 -5.70 15.08
N GLU A 103 -3.27 -4.64 15.50
CA GLU A 103 -4.12 -4.67 16.70
C GLU A 103 -5.45 -5.41 16.47
N LEU A 104 -6.08 -5.23 15.31
CA LEU A 104 -7.40 -5.79 15.04
C LEU A 104 -7.35 -7.21 14.49
N GLU A 105 -6.41 -7.49 13.59
CA GLU A 105 -6.25 -8.79 12.92
C GLU A 105 -4.79 -9.28 13.00
N PRO A 106 -4.22 -9.48 14.22
CA PRO A 106 -2.82 -9.89 14.40
C PRO A 106 -2.51 -11.21 13.68
N TYR A 107 -3.47 -12.14 13.63
CA TYR A 107 -3.31 -13.42 12.94
C TYR A 107 -3.11 -13.25 11.43
N LEU A 108 -3.85 -12.33 10.81
CA LEU A 108 -3.72 -12.04 9.38
C LEU A 108 -2.34 -11.44 9.09
N ILE A 109 -1.92 -10.45 9.88
CA ILE A 109 -0.62 -9.80 9.71
C ILE A 109 0.53 -10.80 9.92
N ASN A 110 0.46 -11.63 10.96
CA ASN A 110 1.48 -12.65 11.20
C ASN A 110 1.52 -13.68 10.07
N HIS A 111 0.37 -14.10 9.53
CA HIS A 111 0.33 -14.99 8.37
C HIS A 111 0.96 -14.34 7.13
N LEU A 112 0.69 -13.06 6.87
CA LEU A 112 1.26 -12.34 5.73
C LEU A 112 2.77 -12.09 5.87
N LYS A 113 3.27 -11.93 7.10
CA LYS A 113 4.71 -11.81 7.38
C LYS A 113 5.48 -13.14 7.25
N LEU A 114 4.78 -14.27 7.27
CA LEU A 114 5.35 -15.61 7.17
C LEU A 114 5.31 -16.18 5.74
N GLU A 115 4.55 -15.55 4.84
CA GLU A 115 4.57 -15.83 3.39
C GLU A 115 5.87 -15.28 2.75
#